data_AF-A0A484X5H0-F1
#
_entry.id   AF-A0A484X5H0-F1
#
_cell.length_a   1.000
_cell.length_b   1.000
_cell.length_c   1.000
_cell.angle_alpha   90.00
_cell.angle_beta   90.00
_cell.angle_gamma   90.00
#
_symmetry.space_group_name_H-M   'P 1'
#
loop_
_entity.id
_entity.type
_entity.pdbx_description
1 polymer ?
#
loop_
_entity_poly.entity_id
_entity_poly.type
_entity_poly.pdbx_seq_one_letter_code
_entity_poly.pdbx_strand_id
1 'polypeptide(L)'
;MAWLKKRIAVQLRLSDPASLHPNQDLLQLGMDSLLFLELSSDIQHYLGVRINAERAWQDLSPHGLTQLICSKPEATPAASQPEVLRHDADERYAPFPLTPIQHAYWLGRTTSLAMAASPVTSCLSGINATMSSISPILEKAWNQLIARHDMLRMVVDADGQQRILATTPEYHIPRDDLRALSPEEHASRWKNGGMN
;
A
#
# COMPACT_ATOMS: atom_id res chain seq x y z
N MET A 1 -9.87 21.38 21.00
CA MET A 1 -8.46 21.22 21.45
C MET A 1 -8.19 19.89 22.18
N ALA A 2 -8.81 19.58 23.33
CA ALA A 2 -8.47 18.37 24.10
C ALA A 2 -8.69 17.05 23.34
N TRP A 3 -9.79 16.92 22.59
CA TRP A 3 -10.05 15.75 21.75
C TRP A 3 -9.00 15.58 20.65
N LEU A 4 -8.67 16.65 19.94
CA LEU A 4 -7.69 16.64 18.85
C LEU A 4 -6.29 16.24 19.35
N LYS A 5 -5.84 16.79 20.48
CA LYS A 5 -4.57 16.41 21.10
C LYS A 5 -4.52 14.92 21.46
N LYS A 6 -5.62 14.37 22.00
CA LYS A 6 -5.72 12.92 22.27
C LYS A 6 -5.59 12.09 20.99
N ARG A 7 -6.24 12.51 19.91
CA ARG A 7 -6.14 11.80 18.61
C ARG A 7 -4.74 11.89 18.00
N ILE A 8 -4.13 13.06 18.02
CA ILE A 8 -2.73 13.26 17.59
C ILE A 8 -1.79 12.36 18.40
N ALA A 9 -1.96 12.31 19.72
CA ALA A 9 -1.14 11.47 20.59
C ALA A 9 -1.29 9.97 20.28
N VAL A 10 -2.49 9.50 19.96
CA VAL A 10 -2.71 8.11 19.52
C VAL A 10 -1.94 7.82 18.23
N GLN A 11 -2.04 8.71 17.24
CA GLN A 11 -1.38 8.53 15.94
C GLN A 11 0.16 8.55 16.05
N LEU A 12 0.68 9.47 16.85
CA LEU A 12 2.11 9.59 17.13
C LEU A 12 2.62 8.62 18.20
N ARG A 13 1.75 7.75 18.74
CA ARG A 13 2.06 6.78 19.81
C ARG A 13 2.70 7.44 21.04
N LEU A 14 2.25 8.65 21.39
CA LEU A 14 2.71 9.39 22.56
C LEU A 14 1.97 8.91 23.82
N SER A 15 2.72 8.67 24.89
CA SER A 15 2.19 8.20 26.17
C SER A 15 1.32 9.24 26.89
N ASP A 16 1.59 10.53 26.70
CA ASP A 16 0.86 11.62 27.33
C ASP A 16 0.39 12.69 26.32
N PRO A 17 -0.91 12.80 26.03
CA PRO A 17 -1.46 13.84 25.16
C PRO A 17 -1.28 15.28 25.69
N ALA A 18 -1.08 15.45 27.01
CA ALA A 18 -0.89 16.78 27.61
C ALA A 18 0.49 17.37 27.31
N SER A 19 1.47 16.51 26.96
CA SER A 19 2.82 16.92 26.56
C SER A 19 2.88 17.71 25.24
N LEU A 20 1.82 17.64 24.41
CA LEU A 20 1.78 18.34 23.12
C LEU A 20 1.61 19.85 23.32
N HIS A 21 2.60 20.63 22.88
CA HIS A 21 2.48 22.08 22.84
C HIS A 21 1.53 22.53 21.72
N PRO A 22 0.76 23.63 21.90
CA PRO A 22 -0.21 24.08 20.90
C PRO A 22 0.40 24.34 19.52
N ASN A 23 1.59 24.94 19.47
CA ASN A 23 2.26 25.31 18.23
C ASN A 23 3.40 24.34 17.87
N GLN A 24 3.36 23.13 18.44
CA GLN A 24 4.39 22.12 18.17
C GLN A 24 4.26 21.62 16.74
N ASP A 25 5.37 21.65 16.01
CA ASP A 25 5.43 21.05 14.69
C ASP A 25 5.31 19.52 14.79
N LEU A 26 4.22 18.98 14.28
CA LEU A 26 3.92 17.56 14.33
C LEU A 26 4.80 16.75 13.37
N LEU A 27 5.36 17.36 12.31
CA LEU A 27 6.32 16.69 11.42
C LEU A 27 7.56 16.25 12.20
N GLN A 28 8.05 17.13 13.09
CA GLN A 28 9.21 16.83 13.94
C GLN A 28 8.93 15.73 14.96
N LEU A 29 7.67 15.48 15.28
CA LEU A 29 7.23 14.37 16.13
C LEU A 29 6.95 13.08 15.35
N GLY A 30 7.17 13.08 14.03
CA GLY A 30 6.98 11.91 13.17
C GLY A 30 5.60 11.80 12.53
N MET A 31 4.81 12.88 12.48
CA MET A 31 3.59 12.90 11.68
C MET A 31 3.95 12.83 10.20
N ASP A 32 3.60 11.73 9.54
CA ASP A 32 3.74 11.56 8.09
C ASP A 32 2.38 11.64 7.39
N SER A 33 2.38 11.46 6.07
CA SER A 33 1.16 11.53 5.25
C SER A 33 0.14 10.43 5.58
N LEU A 34 0.57 9.25 6.03
CA LEU A 34 -0.31 8.14 6.37
C LEU A 34 -0.99 8.41 7.71
N LEU A 35 -0.22 8.78 8.73
CA LEU A 35 -0.76 9.17 10.04
C LEU A 35 -1.68 10.39 9.92
N PHE A 36 -1.33 11.35 9.05
CA PHE A 36 -2.17 12.50 8.77
C PHE A 36 -3.47 12.10 8.05
N LEU A 37 -3.43 11.14 7.13
CA LEU A 37 -4.62 10.61 6.46
C LEU A 37 -5.55 9.92 7.48
N GLU A 38 -5.00 9.11 8.38
CA GLU A 38 -5.76 8.48 9.46
C GLU A 38 -6.38 9.51 10.41
N LEU A 39 -5.59 10.52 10.81
CA LEU A 39 -6.09 11.64 11.63
C LEU A 39 -7.21 12.40 10.93
N SER A 40 -7.06 12.67 9.62
CA SER A 40 -8.07 13.36 8.81
C SER A 40 -9.36 12.54 8.70
N SER A 41 -9.24 11.22 8.57
CA SER A 41 -10.38 10.29 8.61
C SER A 41 -11.10 10.33 9.97
N ASP A 42 -10.35 10.35 11.08
CA ASP A 42 -10.92 10.51 12.43
C ASP A 42 -11.64 11.86 12.58
N ILE A 43 -11.04 12.97 12.13
CA ILE A 43 -11.65 14.30 12.17
C ILE A 43 -12.96 14.31 11.37
N GLN A 44 -12.97 13.72 10.17
CA GLN A 44 -14.17 13.61 9.36
C GLN A 44 -15.24 12.75 10.04
N HIS A 45 -14.86 11.61 10.61
CA HIS A 45 -15.80 10.68 11.25
C HIS A 45 -16.46 11.27 12.50
N TYR A 46 -15.67 11.90 13.39
CA TYR A 46 -16.17 12.37 14.68
C TYR A 46 -16.67 13.81 14.66
N LEU A 47 -16.13 14.68 13.80
CA LEU A 47 -16.48 16.10 13.75
C LEU A 47 -17.24 16.50 12.48
N GLY A 48 -17.32 15.62 11.46
CA GLY A 48 -17.95 15.93 10.18
C GLY A 48 -17.19 16.95 9.33
N VAL A 49 -15.95 17.27 9.70
CA VAL A 49 -15.10 18.26 9.01
C VAL A 49 -14.07 17.56 8.14
N ARG A 50 -13.94 17.97 6.88
CA ARG A 50 -12.82 17.54 6.04
C ARG A 50 -11.69 18.55 6.14
N ILE A 51 -10.48 18.04 6.32
CA ILE A 51 -9.27 18.85 6.35
C ILE A 51 -8.63 18.79 4.97
N ASN A 52 -8.37 19.97 4.39
CA ASN A 52 -7.56 20.08 3.20
C ASN A 52 -6.08 19.89 3.58
N ALA A 53 -5.43 18.90 2.96
CA ALA A 53 -4.06 18.54 3.28
C ALA A 53 -3.10 19.69 2.97
N GLU A 54 -3.24 20.36 1.82
CA GLU A 54 -2.36 21.47 1.42
C GLU A 54 -2.36 22.60 2.46
N ARG A 55 -3.52 22.95 3.02
CA ARG A 55 -3.65 23.95 4.09
C ARG A 55 -3.12 23.45 5.43
N ALA A 56 -3.34 22.16 5.75
CA ALA A 56 -2.79 21.56 6.97
C ALA A 56 -1.26 21.57 6.98
N TRP A 57 -0.61 21.40 5.83
CA TRP A 57 0.85 21.46 5.72
C TRP A 57 1.43 22.87 5.92
N GLN A 58 0.62 23.94 5.83
CA GLN A 58 1.09 25.31 6.10
C GLN A 58 1.32 25.56 7.60
N ASP A 59 0.52 24.93 8.46
CA ASP A 59 0.66 24.96 9.91
C ASP A 59 0.24 23.61 10.50
N LEU A 60 1.17 22.65 10.44
CA LEU A 60 0.97 21.31 10.96
C LEU A 60 1.25 21.25 12.47
N SER A 61 0.51 22.07 13.22
CA SER A 61 0.51 22.08 14.68
C SER A 61 -0.88 21.76 15.24
N PRO A 62 -1.01 21.33 16.51
CA PRO A 62 -2.32 21.18 17.13
C PRO A 62 -3.18 22.44 17.02
N HIS A 63 -2.56 23.63 17.14
CA HIS A 63 -3.21 24.92 17.00
C HIS A 63 -3.68 25.15 15.55
N GLY A 64 -2.79 25.00 14.57
CA GLY A 64 -3.11 25.15 13.15
C GLY A 64 -4.23 24.23 12.69
N LEU A 65 -4.16 22.95 13.08
CA LEU A 65 -5.23 21.99 12.82
C LEU A 65 -6.55 22.38 13.50
N THR A 66 -6.51 22.93 14.72
CA THR A 66 -7.73 23.45 15.38
C THR A 66 -8.30 24.64 14.63
N GLN A 67 -7.47 25.56 14.16
CA GLN A 67 -7.92 26.70 13.34
C GLN A 67 -8.56 26.22 12.04
N LEU A 68 -7.97 25.23 11.39
CA LEU A 68 -8.53 24.63 10.17
C LEU A 68 -9.88 23.98 10.43
N ILE A 69 -10.01 23.20 11.52
CA ILE A 69 -11.28 22.58 11.92
C ILE A 69 -12.36 23.63 12.23
N CYS A 70 -11.99 24.73 12.89
CA CYS A 70 -12.92 25.80 13.27
C CYS A 70 -13.21 26.78 12.13
N SER A 71 -12.38 26.80 11.07
CA SER A 71 -12.61 27.67 9.92
C SER A 71 -13.87 27.21 9.17
N LYS A 72 -14.60 28.17 8.57
CA LYS A 72 -15.83 27.85 7.83
C LYS A 72 -15.53 26.74 6.81
N PRO A 73 -16.34 25.67 6.75
CA PRO A 73 -16.20 24.69 5.70
C PRO A 73 -16.38 25.44 4.37
N GLU A 74 -15.36 25.43 3.52
CA GLU A 74 -15.64 25.62 2.11
C GLU A 74 -16.67 24.58 1.73
N ALA A 75 -17.66 24.98 0.92
CA ALA A 75 -18.62 24.05 0.34
C ALA A 75 -17.87 23.12 -0.61
N THR A 76 -17.13 22.17 -0.05
CA THR A 76 -16.71 20.99 -0.78
C THR A 76 -18.01 20.31 -1.17
N PRO A 77 -18.27 20.05 -2.46
CA PRO A 77 -19.46 19.32 -2.86
C PRO A 77 -19.57 18.09 -1.96
N ALA A 78 -20.76 17.87 -1.41
CA ALA A 78 -21.03 16.80 -0.46
C ALA A 78 -20.57 15.48 -1.08
N ALA A 79 -19.32 15.10 -0.86
CA ALA A 79 -18.84 13.86 -1.43
C ALA A 79 -19.64 12.78 -0.72
N SER A 80 -20.32 11.99 -1.54
CA SER A 80 -21.16 10.87 -1.16
C SER A 80 -20.55 10.16 0.03
N GLN A 81 -21.39 9.80 1.01
CA GLN A 81 -20.97 8.91 2.09
C GLN A 81 -20.14 7.77 1.47
N PRO A 82 -19.00 7.39 2.08
CA PRO A 82 -18.15 6.35 1.52
C PRO A 82 -19.05 5.16 1.20
N GLU A 83 -19.13 4.84 -0.09
CA GLU A 83 -20.00 3.78 -0.56
C GLU A 83 -19.57 2.52 0.18
N VAL A 84 -20.50 1.92 0.92
CA VAL A 84 -20.20 0.74 1.70
C VAL A 84 -19.85 -0.35 0.71
N LEU A 85 -18.57 -0.69 0.62
CA LEU A 85 -18.10 -1.78 -0.22
C LEU A 85 -18.78 -3.07 0.25
N ARG A 86 -19.64 -3.60 -0.61
CA ARG A 86 -20.30 -4.89 -0.39
C ARG A 86 -19.58 -5.93 -1.22
N HIS A 87 -19.20 -7.03 -0.58
CA HIS A 87 -18.64 -8.17 -1.26
C HIS A 87 -19.76 -8.86 -2.07
N ASP A 88 -19.60 -8.89 -3.39
CA ASP A 88 -20.42 -9.71 -4.28
C ASP A 88 -19.84 -11.13 -4.31
N ALA A 89 -20.49 -12.05 -3.59
CA ALA A 89 -20.03 -13.42 -3.51
C ALA A 89 -20.40 -14.23 -4.76
N ASP A 90 -21.47 -13.85 -5.45
CA ASP A 90 -22.02 -14.60 -6.58
C ASP A 90 -21.17 -14.34 -7.84
N GLU A 91 -20.72 -13.10 -8.02
CA GLU A 91 -19.88 -12.70 -9.15
C GLU A 91 -18.37 -12.65 -8.84
N ARG A 92 -17.94 -13.20 -7.70
CA ARG A 92 -16.53 -13.17 -7.23
C ARG A 92 -15.49 -13.59 -8.28
N TYR A 93 -15.86 -14.52 -9.17
CA TYR A 93 -14.98 -15.06 -10.23
C TYR A 93 -15.39 -14.64 -11.64
N ALA A 94 -16.37 -13.75 -11.79
CA ALA A 94 -16.73 -13.18 -13.08
C ALA A 94 -15.62 -12.22 -13.57
N PRO A 95 -15.45 -12.04 -14.89
CA PRO A 95 -14.60 -10.98 -15.43
C PRO A 95 -15.14 -9.59 -15.06
N PHE A 96 -14.26 -8.64 -14.80
CA PHE A 96 -14.59 -7.26 -14.47
C PHE A 96 -13.50 -6.28 -14.99
N PRO A 97 -13.83 -4.99 -15.20
CA PRO A 97 -12.90 -4.06 -15.82
C PRO A 97 -11.68 -3.80 -14.94
N LEU A 98 -10.53 -3.57 -15.60
CA LEU A 98 -9.35 -3.03 -14.95
C LEU A 98 -9.62 -1.63 -14.39
N THR A 99 -9.05 -1.32 -13.23
CA THR A 99 -8.97 0.07 -12.79
C THR A 99 -8.09 0.87 -13.75
N PRO A 100 -8.26 2.20 -13.85
CA PRO A 100 -7.45 3.03 -14.75
C PRO A 100 -5.94 2.84 -14.57
N ILE A 101 -5.49 2.67 -13.32
CA ILE A 101 -4.09 2.44 -13.01
C ILE A 101 -3.64 1.04 -13.47
N GLN A 102 -4.43 -0.02 -13.23
CA GLN A 102 -4.10 -1.37 -13.70
C GLN A 102 -4.04 -1.46 -15.22
N HIS A 103 -4.94 -0.77 -15.93
CA HIS A 103 -4.93 -0.72 -17.40
C HIS A 103 -3.66 -0.04 -17.94
N ALA A 104 -3.20 1.05 -17.31
CA ALA A 104 -1.95 1.72 -17.68
C ALA A 104 -0.74 0.78 -17.50
N TYR A 105 -0.68 0.03 -16.39
CA TYR A 105 0.36 -0.99 -16.16
C TYR A 105 0.30 -2.13 -17.18
N TRP A 106 -0.90 -2.61 -17.54
CA TRP A 106 -1.08 -3.67 -18.51
C TRP A 106 -0.61 -3.25 -19.92
N LEU A 107 -1.02 -2.07 -20.39
CA LEU A 107 -0.56 -1.52 -21.69
C LEU A 107 0.96 -1.33 -21.74
N GLY A 108 1.56 -0.86 -20.63
CA GLY A 108 3.01 -0.72 -20.51
C GLY A 108 3.76 -2.05 -20.66
N ARG A 109 3.12 -3.19 -20.33
CA ARG A 109 3.71 -4.54 -20.44
C ARG A 109 3.45 -5.22 -21.79
N THR A 110 2.33 -4.92 -22.47
CA THR A 110 1.96 -5.60 -23.73
C THR A 110 2.51 -4.91 -24.98
N THR A 111 2.77 -3.61 -24.93
CA THR A 111 3.33 -2.89 -26.08
C THR A 111 4.83 -3.16 -26.21
N SER A 112 5.35 -3.26 -27.45
CA SER A 112 6.78 -3.40 -27.76
C SER A 112 7.65 -2.21 -27.32
N LEU A 113 7.09 -1.30 -26.51
CA LEU A 113 7.76 -0.29 -25.70
C LEU A 113 8.47 -0.90 -24.48
N ALA A 114 8.97 -2.15 -24.60
CA ALA A 114 9.73 -2.86 -23.59
C ALA A 114 11.01 -2.11 -23.14
N MET A 115 11.40 -1.07 -23.88
CA MET A 115 12.50 -0.18 -23.53
C MET A 115 12.12 0.98 -22.58
N ALA A 116 10.82 1.24 -22.37
CA ALA A 116 10.35 2.36 -21.55
C ALA A 116 9.52 1.92 -20.32
N ALA A 117 8.99 0.69 -20.32
CA ALA A 117 8.44 0.08 -19.11
C ALA A 117 9.59 -0.56 -18.32
N SER A 118 10.32 0.27 -17.57
CA SER A 118 10.97 -0.22 -16.35
C SER A 118 9.95 -1.07 -15.58
N PRO A 119 10.33 -2.20 -14.95
CA PRO A 119 9.44 -2.91 -14.04
C PRO A 119 9.15 -2.00 -12.84
N VAL A 120 8.25 -1.02 -13.03
CA VAL A 120 7.61 -0.29 -11.96
C VAL A 120 6.81 -1.37 -11.23
N THR A 121 7.32 -1.79 -10.07
CA THR A 121 6.98 -2.98 -9.27
C THR A 121 7.61 -4.33 -9.63
N SER A 122 8.93 -4.38 -9.85
CA SER A 122 9.69 -5.46 -9.19
C SER A 122 10.08 -4.97 -7.78
N CYS A 123 9.29 -5.34 -6.77
CA CYS A 123 9.72 -5.18 -5.39
C CYS A 123 10.69 -6.33 -5.08
N LEU A 124 11.95 -6.17 -5.49
CA LEU A 124 13.00 -7.10 -5.11
C LEU A 124 13.44 -6.74 -3.68
N SER A 125 12.99 -7.52 -2.71
CA SER A 125 13.47 -7.42 -1.33
C SER A 125 14.43 -8.56 -1.05
N GLY A 126 15.70 -8.23 -0.81
CA GLY A 126 16.71 -9.19 -0.38
C GLY A 126 16.62 -9.43 1.12
N ILE A 127 16.35 -10.67 1.54
CA ILE A 127 16.38 -11.07 2.95
C ILE A 127 17.61 -11.94 3.18
N ASN A 128 18.57 -11.43 3.95
CA ASN A 128 19.72 -12.21 4.41
C ASN A 128 19.31 -13.04 5.62
N ALA A 129 18.93 -14.29 5.40
CA ALA A 129 18.71 -15.27 6.46
C ALA A 129 19.23 -16.65 6.05
N THR A 130 19.48 -17.53 7.03
CA THR A 130 19.95 -18.91 6.81
C THR A 130 18.84 -19.74 6.14
N MET A 131 18.78 -19.69 4.81
CA MET A 131 17.64 -20.13 4.00
C MET A 131 17.37 -21.65 3.98
N SER A 132 18.32 -22.49 4.41
CA SER A 132 18.24 -23.95 4.24
C SER A 132 17.05 -24.60 4.95
N SER A 133 16.65 -24.06 6.11
CA SER A 133 15.50 -24.58 6.89
C SER A 133 14.20 -23.79 6.66
N ILE A 134 14.31 -22.55 6.14
CA ILE A 134 13.17 -21.63 5.98
C ILE A 134 12.44 -21.88 4.67
N SER A 135 13.11 -22.42 3.66
CA SER A 135 12.55 -22.59 2.31
C SER A 135 11.21 -23.35 2.23
N PRO A 136 11.01 -24.54 2.85
CA PRO A 136 9.71 -25.22 2.81
C PRO A 136 8.62 -24.48 3.60
N ILE A 137 8.98 -23.77 4.67
CA ILE A 137 8.04 -22.97 5.47
C ILE A 137 7.59 -21.74 4.67
N LEU A 138 8.53 -21.09 3.97
CA LEU A 138 8.26 -19.94 3.13
C LEU A 138 7.33 -20.32 1.97
N GLU A 139 7.61 -21.40 1.25
CA GLU A 139 6.77 -21.87 0.15
C GLU A 139 5.34 -22.19 0.62
N LYS A 140 5.22 -22.86 1.77
CA LYS A 140 3.91 -23.13 2.38
C LYS A 140 3.18 -21.84 2.76
N ALA A 141 3.86 -20.90 3.41
CA ALA A 141 3.27 -19.61 3.78
C ALA A 141 2.86 -18.79 2.54
N TRP A 142 3.66 -18.83 1.48
CA TRP A 142 3.36 -18.16 0.22
C TRP A 142 2.10 -18.72 -0.44
N ASN A 143 1.97 -20.04 -0.51
CA ASN A 143 0.76 -20.68 -1.03
C ASN A 143 -0.48 -20.39 -0.17
N GLN A 144 -0.33 -20.25 1.15
CA GLN A 144 -1.42 -19.79 2.01
C GLN A 144 -1.85 -18.35 1.70
N LEU A 145 -0.90 -17.45 1.41
CA LEU A 145 -1.21 -16.08 0.98
C LEU A 145 -1.94 -16.09 -0.37
N ILE A 146 -1.47 -16.85 -1.36
CA ILE A 146 -2.13 -16.99 -2.67
C ILE A 146 -3.58 -17.48 -2.49
N ALA A 147 -3.78 -18.53 -1.68
CA ALA A 147 -5.11 -19.05 -1.40
C ALA A 147 -6.02 -18.01 -0.72
N ARG A 148 -5.46 -17.24 0.23
CA ARG A 148 -6.20 -16.23 1.01
C ARG A 148 -6.59 -15.00 0.19
N HIS A 149 -5.76 -14.54 -0.73
CA HIS A 149 -5.91 -13.24 -1.38
C HIS A 149 -6.28 -13.37 -2.87
N ASP A 150 -7.48 -12.92 -3.24
CA ASP A 150 -7.99 -13.01 -4.62
C ASP A 150 -7.09 -12.30 -5.64
N MET A 151 -6.54 -11.13 -5.29
CA MET A 151 -5.66 -10.37 -6.18
C MET A 151 -4.34 -11.10 -6.51
N LEU A 152 -3.91 -12.06 -5.70
CA LEU A 152 -2.75 -12.91 -6.01
C LEU A 152 -3.09 -14.04 -7.02
N ARG A 153 -4.38 -14.22 -7.32
CA ARG A 153 -4.92 -15.18 -8.28
C ARG A 153 -5.61 -14.49 -9.47
N MET A 154 -5.40 -13.17 -9.61
CA MET A 154 -5.97 -12.38 -10.69
C MET A 154 -5.18 -12.61 -11.98
N VAL A 155 -5.91 -12.79 -13.08
CA VAL A 155 -5.37 -12.82 -14.44
C VAL A 155 -6.04 -11.74 -15.27
N VAL A 156 -5.31 -11.19 -16.25
CA VAL A 156 -5.85 -10.29 -17.27
C VAL A 156 -5.98 -11.07 -18.57
N ASP A 157 -7.16 -11.05 -19.18
CA ASP A 157 -7.41 -11.71 -20.46
C ASP A 157 -6.99 -10.83 -21.66
N ALA A 158 -7.17 -11.37 -22.87
CA ALA A 158 -6.79 -10.68 -24.10
C ALA A 158 -7.62 -9.42 -24.37
N ASP A 159 -8.84 -9.36 -23.82
CA ASP A 159 -9.77 -8.25 -23.97
C ASP A 159 -9.52 -7.15 -22.92
N GLY A 160 -8.49 -7.30 -22.08
CA GLY A 160 -8.12 -6.34 -21.04
C GLY A 160 -9.06 -6.36 -19.83
N GLN A 161 -9.84 -7.43 -19.66
CA GLN A 161 -10.62 -7.67 -18.44
C GLN A 161 -9.78 -8.43 -17.42
N GLN A 162 -10.04 -8.20 -16.14
CA GLN A 162 -9.46 -8.99 -15.06
C GLN A 162 -10.46 -10.02 -14.55
N ARG A 163 -9.94 -11.18 -14.12
CA ARG A 163 -10.74 -12.23 -13.50
C ARG A 163 -9.94 -12.93 -12.40
N ILE A 164 -10.63 -13.32 -11.33
CA ILE A 164 -10.04 -14.11 -10.24
C ILE A 164 -10.17 -15.60 -10.54
N LEU A 165 -9.05 -16.32 -10.42
CA LEU A 165 -9.05 -17.78 -10.47
C LEU A 165 -9.51 -18.36 -9.13
N ALA A 166 -10.52 -19.23 -9.16
CA ALA A 166 -11.03 -19.90 -7.97
C ALA A 166 -9.95 -20.72 -7.26
N THR A 167 -9.07 -21.37 -8.04
CA THR A 167 -7.92 -22.13 -7.57
C THR A 167 -6.73 -21.90 -8.48
N THR A 168 -5.53 -22.02 -7.94
CA THR A 168 -4.28 -22.01 -8.69
C THR A 168 -3.47 -23.27 -8.37
N PRO A 169 -2.60 -23.73 -9.29
CA PRO A 169 -1.59 -24.74 -8.95
C PRO A 169 -0.75 -24.28 -7.76
N GLU A 170 -0.16 -25.25 -7.05
CA GLU A 170 0.83 -24.94 -6.01
C GLU A 170 2.02 -24.23 -6.64
N TYR A 171 2.39 -23.09 -6.05
CA TYR A 171 3.54 -22.33 -6.49
C TYR A 171 4.80 -22.87 -5.81
N HIS A 172 5.73 -23.37 -6.60
CA HIS A 172 7.06 -23.78 -6.14
C HIS A 172 8.04 -22.63 -6.33
N ILE A 173 8.69 -22.21 -5.25
CA ILE A 173 9.66 -21.11 -5.31
C ILE A 173 10.92 -21.64 -6.00
N PRO A 174 11.36 -21.06 -7.14
CA PRO A 174 12.60 -21.49 -7.79
C PRO A 174 13.80 -21.36 -6.86
N ARG A 175 14.70 -22.35 -6.89
CA ARG A 175 15.89 -22.40 -6.03
C ARG A 175 17.11 -22.60 -6.89
N ASP A 176 17.99 -21.60 -6.90
CA ASP A 176 19.31 -21.71 -7.49
C ASP A 176 20.36 -21.93 -6.40
N ASP A 177 20.92 -23.14 -6.33
CA ASP A 177 22.01 -23.47 -5.42
C ASP A 177 23.35 -23.08 -6.04
N LEU A 178 23.89 -21.93 -5.62
CA LEU A 178 25.15 -21.41 -6.14
C LEU A 178 26.38 -21.98 -5.40
N ARG A 179 26.22 -22.82 -4.38
CA ARG A 179 27.34 -23.25 -3.52
C ARG A 179 28.46 -24.02 -4.24
N ALA A 180 28.14 -24.68 -5.36
CA ALA A 180 29.09 -25.47 -6.14
C ALA A 180 29.78 -24.69 -7.27
N LEU A 181 29.43 -23.42 -7.46
CA LEU A 181 29.99 -22.58 -8.53
C LEU A 181 31.29 -21.90 -8.07
N SER A 182 32.16 -21.58 -9.01
CA SER A 182 33.33 -20.73 -8.76
C SER A 182 32.93 -19.28 -8.48
N PRO A 183 33.79 -18.47 -7.83
CA PRO A 183 33.49 -17.07 -7.53
C PRO A 183 33.14 -16.22 -8.78
N GLU A 184 33.74 -16.52 -9.94
CA GLU A 184 33.43 -15.83 -11.20
C GLU A 184 32.04 -16.21 -11.74
N GLU A 185 31.67 -17.48 -11.61
CA GLU A 185 30.35 -17.98 -11.97
C GLU A 185 29.24 -17.44 -11.03
N HIS A 186 29.55 -17.22 -9.75
CA HIS A 186 28.64 -16.58 -8.79
C HIS A 186 28.27 -15.17 -9.24
N ALA A 187 29.28 -14.35 -9.56
CA ALA A 187 29.09 -12.96 -9.96
C ALA A 187 28.33 -12.84 -11.28
N SER A 188 28.58 -13.75 -12.22
CA SER A 188 27.87 -13.81 -13.50
C SER A 188 26.40 -14.21 -13.32
N ARG A 189 26.12 -15.24 -12.50
CA ARG A 189 24.76 -15.71 -12.22
C ARG A 189 23.93 -14.71 -11.41
N TRP A 190 24.53 -14.05 -10.41
CA TRP A 190 23.85 -13.01 -9.63
C TRP A 190 23.43 -11.82 -10.50
N LYS A 191 24.30 -11.38 -11.42
CA LYS A 191 24.00 -10.27 -12.34
C LYS A 191 22.88 -10.60 -13.33
N ASN A 192 22.83 -11.85 -13.79
CA ASN A 192 21.86 -12.29 -14.79
C ASN A 192 20.51 -12.75 -14.17
N GLY A 193 20.50 -13.19 -12.91
CA GLY A 193 19.31 -13.67 -12.21
C GLY A 193 18.35 -12.58 -11.71
N GLY A 194 18.75 -11.30 -11.76
CA GLY A 194 17.87 -10.16 -11.42
C GLY A 194 17.03 -9.63 -12.58
N MET A 195 17.07 -10.26 -13.76
CA MET A 195 16.56 -9.72 -15.01
C MET A 195 15.58 -10.63 -15.79
N ASN A 196 15.15 -11.77 -15.21
CA ASN A 196 14.09 -12.60 -15.78
C ASN A 196 12.85 -12.58 -14.89
#